data_AF-A0A093ZRE6-F1
#
_entry.id   AF-A0A093ZRE6-F1
#
_cell.length_a   1.000
_cell.length_b   1.000
_cell.length_c   1.000
_cell.angle_alpha   90.00
_cell.angle_beta   90.00
_cell.angle_gamma   90.00
#
_symmetry.space_group_name_H-M   'P 1'
#
loop_
_entity.id
_entity.type
_entity.pdbx_description
1 polymer ?
#
loop_
_entity_poly.entity_id
_entity_poly.type
_entity_poly.pdbx_seq_one_letter_code
_entity_poly.pdbx_strand_id
1 'polypeptide(L)'
;MCAGFNSKDNFSTSQGASPSLLEANMDEWFKYFYATSDDGSAHQKYTTFFTQDATLIMGEQRAVGQADILQLRTGMWSKVSSRKHTYTYYSSVERPDTYLLEGDVVYGLKTGAEATMKWVAKAEFEGQGSDRRLAFYQVFLNAGSK
;
A
#
# COMPACT_ATOMS: atom_id res chain seq x y z
N MET A 1 11.82 -53.00 43.55
CA MET A 1 12.17 -51.67 42.98
C MET A 1 10.90 -51.10 42.40
N CYS A 2 10.46 -49.94 42.91
CA CYS A 2 9.13 -49.36 42.69
C CYS A 2 8.95 -48.72 41.30
N ALA A 3 7.68 -48.66 40.89
CA ALA A 3 7.14 -48.22 39.61
C ALA A 3 7.26 -46.71 39.34
N GLY A 4 7.05 -46.31 38.07
CA GLY A 4 6.81 -44.92 37.68
C GLY A 4 6.36 -44.78 36.23
N PHE A 5 5.05 -44.70 36.03
CA PHE A 5 4.37 -44.19 34.83
C PHE A 5 4.67 -42.68 34.72
N ASN A 6 4.86 -42.11 33.51
CA ASN A 6 4.53 -40.69 33.34
C ASN A 6 4.04 -40.34 31.94
N SER A 7 2.84 -39.76 31.96
CA SER A 7 2.07 -39.12 30.90
C SER A 7 2.72 -37.83 30.43
N LYS A 8 2.52 -37.43 29.16
CA LYS A 8 1.72 -36.22 28.80
C LYS A 8 1.91 -35.79 27.35
N ASP A 9 0.78 -35.40 26.79
CA ASP A 9 0.54 -34.81 25.49
C ASP A 9 1.18 -33.43 25.28
N ASN A 10 1.16 -33.03 24.00
CA ASN A 10 0.75 -31.72 23.48
C ASN A 10 1.71 -30.52 23.33
N PHE A 11 1.59 -29.95 22.13
CA PHE A 11 1.59 -28.54 21.72
C PHE A 11 2.90 -27.73 21.64
N SER A 12 3.13 -27.26 20.41
CA SER A 12 3.66 -25.95 19.98
C SER A 12 4.38 -25.10 21.02
N THR A 13 5.61 -24.71 20.70
CA THR A 13 6.06 -23.33 20.94
C THR A 13 6.83 -22.83 19.73
N SER A 14 6.23 -21.85 19.06
CA SER A 14 6.82 -21.03 18.01
C SER A 14 8.10 -20.38 18.52
N GLN A 15 9.22 -20.72 17.89
CA GLN A 15 10.46 -19.99 18.07
C GLN A 15 10.31 -18.63 17.40
N GLY A 16 10.40 -17.59 18.23
CA GLY A 16 10.11 -16.20 17.87
C GLY A 16 10.94 -15.72 16.69
N ALA A 17 10.26 -15.06 15.76
CA ALA A 17 10.85 -14.33 14.65
C ALA A 17 11.84 -13.27 15.17
N SER A 18 13.11 -13.43 14.85
CA SER A 18 14.14 -12.40 15.07
C SER A 18 13.85 -11.14 14.22
N PRO A 19 14.32 -9.95 14.62
CA PRO A 19 14.16 -8.67 13.89
C PRO A 19 14.65 -8.67 12.43
N SER A 20 15.30 -9.74 11.98
CA SER A 20 15.69 -10.04 10.61
C SER A 20 14.56 -10.61 9.72
N LEU A 21 13.32 -10.66 10.20
CA LEU A 21 12.12 -10.99 9.39
C LEU A 21 11.45 -9.77 8.75
N LEU A 22 11.99 -8.57 8.98
CA LEU A 22 11.62 -7.34 8.27
C LEU A 22 12.31 -7.21 6.90
N GLU A 23 12.60 -8.34 6.24
CA GLU A 23 12.71 -8.37 4.79
C GLU A 23 11.28 -8.26 4.23
N ALA A 24 10.79 -7.02 4.27
CA ALA A 24 9.38 -6.63 4.24
C ALA A 24 8.60 -7.25 3.07
N ASN A 25 7.66 -8.13 3.40
CA ASN A 25 6.71 -8.69 2.45
C ASN A 25 5.98 -7.54 1.71
N MET A 26 6.03 -7.54 0.37
CA MET A 26 5.32 -6.55 -0.44
C MET A 26 3.81 -6.54 -0.19
N ASP A 27 3.23 -7.68 0.23
CA ASP A 27 1.84 -7.74 0.68
C ASP A 27 1.60 -6.81 1.88
N GLU A 28 2.48 -6.84 2.88
CA GLU A 28 2.37 -6.00 4.08
C GLU A 28 2.61 -4.54 3.74
N TRP A 29 3.61 -4.28 2.89
CA TRP A 29 3.89 -2.92 2.42
C TRP A 29 2.66 -2.33 1.72
N PHE A 30 2.08 -3.03 0.74
CA PHE A 30 0.89 -2.55 0.04
C PHE A 30 -0.33 -2.48 0.96
N LYS A 31 -0.53 -3.46 1.87
CA LYS A 31 -1.64 -3.42 2.84
C LYS A 31 -1.56 -2.16 3.68
N TYR A 32 -0.37 -1.81 4.16
CA TYR A 32 -0.15 -0.62 4.98
C TYR A 32 -0.26 0.68 4.17
N PHE A 33 0.25 0.68 2.94
CA PHE A 33 0.11 1.80 2.00
C PHE A 33 -1.36 2.10 1.72
N TYR A 34 -2.15 1.09 1.34
CA TYR A 34 -3.56 1.28 1.01
C TYR A 34 -4.42 1.54 2.25
N ALA A 35 -4.12 0.96 3.41
CA ALA A 35 -4.78 1.34 4.66
C ALA A 35 -4.56 2.83 4.99
N THR A 36 -3.34 3.34 4.82
CA THR A 36 -3.05 4.77 4.97
C THR A 36 -3.66 5.60 3.83
N SER A 37 -3.75 5.03 2.64
CA SER A 37 -4.44 5.64 1.50
C SER A 37 -5.94 5.79 1.78
N ASP A 38 -6.56 4.83 2.43
CA ASP A 38 -7.99 4.82 2.74
C ASP A 38 -8.37 5.70 3.93
N ASP A 39 -7.38 6.19 4.67
CA ASP A 39 -7.57 7.12 5.78
C ASP A 39 -7.52 8.59 5.29
N GLY A 40 -8.65 9.28 5.43
CA GLY A 40 -8.82 10.68 5.08
C GLY A 40 -8.14 11.68 6.02
N SER A 41 -7.58 11.21 7.15
CA SER A 41 -6.83 12.02 8.10
C SER A 41 -5.31 11.86 7.96
N ALA A 42 -4.84 10.79 7.32
CA ALA A 42 -3.43 10.39 7.32
C ALA A 42 -2.60 11.00 6.17
N HIS A 43 -2.83 12.25 5.79
CA HIS A 43 -2.19 12.87 4.63
C HIS A 43 -0.66 12.99 4.76
N GLN A 44 -0.18 13.45 5.91
CA GLN A 44 1.26 13.57 6.18
C GLN A 44 1.93 12.20 6.28
N LYS A 45 1.22 11.19 6.82
CA LYS A 45 1.73 9.82 6.87
C LYS A 45 1.81 9.20 5.47
N TYR A 46 0.86 9.53 4.59
CA TYR A 46 0.90 9.05 3.21
C TYR A 46 2.15 9.50 2.44
N THR A 47 2.64 10.73 2.69
CA THR A 47 3.84 11.21 2.01
C THR A 47 5.10 10.46 2.43
N THR A 48 5.11 9.83 3.61
CA THR A 48 6.27 9.07 4.08
C THR A 48 6.51 7.77 3.31
N PHE A 49 5.59 7.35 2.45
CA PHE A 49 5.78 6.21 1.56
C PHE A 49 6.60 6.55 0.30
N PHE A 50 6.87 7.84 0.05
CA PHE A 50 7.54 8.34 -1.13
C PHE A 50 8.96 8.81 -0.81
N THR A 51 9.88 8.70 -1.77
CA THR A 51 11.18 9.39 -1.69
C THR A 51 10.97 10.92 -1.69
N GLN A 52 11.99 11.66 -1.27
CA GLN A 52 11.88 13.13 -1.13
C GLN A 52 11.53 13.82 -2.45
N ASP A 53 12.00 13.27 -3.56
CA ASP A 53 11.89 13.76 -4.95
C ASP A 53 10.94 12.91 -5.82
N ALA A 54 10.17 12.01 -5.21
CA ALA A 54 9.31 11.07 -5.92
C ALA A 54 8.35 11.76 -6.89
N THR A 55 8.04 11.08 -8.00
CA THR A 55 6.98 11.52 -8.92
C THR A 55 5.69 10.73 -8.69
N LEU A 56 4.61 11.45 -8.39
CA LEU A 56 3.24 10.92 -8.37
C LEU A 56 2.45 11.45 -9.56
N ILE A 57 1.83 10.55 -10.32
CA ILE A 57 0.89 10.89 -11.39
C ILE A 57 -0.44 10.21 -11.08
N MET A 58 -1.52 10.97 -10.98
CA MET A 58 -2.88 10.46 -10.79
C MET A 58 -3.78 10.97 -11.92
N GLY A 59 -4.10 10.09 -12.87
CA GLY A 59 -4.73 10.53 -14.12
C GLY A 59 -3.85 11.55 -14.84
N GLU A 60 -4.36 12.77 -15.02
CA GLU A 60 -3.65 13.88 -15.66
C GLU A 60 -2.85 14.75 -14.68
N GLN A 61 -3.05 14.57 -13.37
CA GLN A 61 -2.40 15.40 -12.36
C GLN A 61 -1.01 14.83 -12.01
N ARG A 62 0.01 15.69 -12.05
CA ARG A 62 1.39 15.34 -11.69
C ARG A 62 1.86 16.15 -10.48
N ALA A 63 2.53 15.49 -9.55
CA ALA A 63 3.18 16.06 -8.38
C ALA A 63 4.62 15.55 -8.27
N VAL A 64 5.57 16.41 -7.90
CA VAL A 64 6.98 16.04 -7.74
C VAL A 64 7.46 16.44 -6.35
N GLY A 65 7.96 15.46 -5.61
CA GLY A 65 8.39 15.60 -4.24
C GLY A 65 7.25 15.61 -3.22
N GLN A 66 7.60 15.40 -1.95
CA GLN A 66 6.61 15.15 -0.90
C GLN A 66 5.65 16.32 -0.65
N ALA A 67 6.08 17.56 -0.84
CA ALA A 67 5.24 18.75 -0.64
C ALA A 67 4.09 18.82 -1.67
N ASP A 68 4.41 18.62 -2.95
CA ASP A 68 3.41 18.60 -4.03
C ASP A 68 2.48 17.39 -3.87
N ILE A 69 3.04 16.24 -3.47
CA ILE A 69 2.25 15.03 -3.18
C ILE A 69 1.26 15.28 -2.04
N LEU A 70 1.68 15.98 -0.98
CA LEU A 70 0.80 16.35 0.13
C LEU A 70 -0.36 17.23 -0.34
N GLN A 71 -0.06 18.24 -1.15
CA GLN A 71 -1.06 19.15 -1.70
C GLN A 71 -2.06 18.40 -2.59
N LEU A 72 -1.55 17.59 -3.53
CA LEU A 72 -2.36 16.77 -4.43
C LEU A 72 -3.26 15.83 -3.63
N ARG A 73 -2.70 15.13 -2.63
CA ARG A 73 -3.43 14.19 -1.77
C ARG A 73 -4.53 14.89 -0.97
N THR A 74 -4.24 16.03 -0.37
CA THR A 74 -5.23 16.82 0.39
C THR A 74 -6.37 17.27 -0.52
N GLY A 75 -6.05 17.70 -1.75
CA GLY A 75 -7.03 18.07 -2.76
C GLY A 75 -7.98 16.93 -3.13
N MET A 76 -7.47 15.70 -3.30
CA MET A 76 -8.29 14.52 -3.60
C MET A 76 -9.35 14.23 -2.52
N TRP A 77 -9.03 14.49 -1.25
CA TRP A 77 -9.94 14.27 -0.13
C TRP A 77 -10.94 15.41 0.10
N SER A 78 -10.88 16.49 -0.68
CA SER A 78 -11.80 17.63 -0.54
C SER A 78 -13.28 17.24 -0.73
N LYS A 79 -13.56 16.29 -1.64
CA LYS A 79 -14.93 15.81 -1.96
C LYS A 79 -15.23 14.38 -1.49
N VAL A 80 -14.21 13.66 -1.03
CA VAL A 80 -14.31 12.26 -0.59
C VAL A 80 -14.58 12.22 0.92
N SER A 81 -15.54 11.41 1.35
CA SER A 81 -15.84 11.13 2.76
C SER A 81 -15.24 9.80 3.22
N SER A 82 -15.17 8.81 2.33
CA SER A 82 -14.53 7.52 2.60
C SER A 82 -13.91 6.96 1.32
N ARG A 83 -12.89 6.11 1.48
CA ARG A 83 -12.23 5.44 0.38
C ARG A 83 -11.88 4.02 0.78
N LYS A 84 -12.03 3.07 -0.14
CA LYS A 84 -11.59 1.69 0.06
C LYS A 84 -10.97 1.14 -1.21
N HIS A 85 -9.69 0.79 -1.15
CA HIS A 85 -9.02 0.09 -2.25
C HIS A 85 -9.14 -1.43 -2.12
N THR A 86 -9.31 -2.08 -3.26
CA THR A 86 -9.00 -3.49 -3.48
C THR A 86 -7.98 -3.56 -4.62
N TYR A 87 -7.01 -4.46 -4.53
CA TYR A 87 -5.93 -4.51 -5.52
C TYR A 87 -5.32 -5.90 -5.63
N THR A 88 -4.77 -6.17 -6.81
CA THR A 88 -3.79 -7.22 -7.10
C THR A 88 -2.54 -6.56 -7.63
N TYR A 89 -1.37 -7.11 -7.31
CA TYR A 89 -0.10 -6.64 -7.87
C TYR A 89 0.64 -7.76 -8.58
N TYR A 90 1.49 -7.36 -9.51
CA TYR A 90 2.34 -8.22 -10.32
C TYR A 90 3.76 -7.69 -10.27
N SER A 91 4.74 -8.60 -10.26
CA SER A 91 6.16 -8.30 -10.26
C SER A 91 6.88 -9.07 -11.36
N SER A 92 8.06 -8.59 -11.77
CA SER A 92 8.93 -9.28 -12.72
C SER A 92 10.34 -9.44 -12.14
N VAL A 93 10.99 -10.56 -12.42
CA VAL A 93 12.39 -10.80 -12.06
C VAL A 93 13.35 -9.87 -12.82
N GLU A 94 12.98 -9.42 -14.01
CA GLU A 94 13.78 -8.49 -14.82
C GLU A 94 13.75 -7.06 -14.26
N ARG A 95 12.72 -6.75 -13.47
CA ARG A 95 12.49 -5.44 -12.87
C ARG A 95 12.06 -5.60 -11.40
N PRO A 96 12.96 -6.04 -10.52
CA PRO A 96 12.62 -6.48 -9.16
C PRO A 96 12.03 -5.36 -8.28
N ASP A 97 12.31 -4.10 -8.60
CA ASP A 97 11.79 -2.93 -7.87
C ASP A 97 10.59 -2.28 -8.58
N THR A 98 10.01 -2.94 -9.59
CA THR A 98 8.84 -2.45 -10.33
C THR A 98 7.65 -3.38 -10.13
N TYR A 99 6.51 -2.78 -9.79
CA TYR A 99 5.25 -3.48 -9.60
C TYR A 99 4.19 -2.85 -10.48
N LEU A 100 3.39 -3.71 -11.12
CA LEU A 100 2.14 -3.31 -11.75
C LEU A 100 0.99 -3.69 -10.84
N LEU A 101 -0.01 -2.84 -10.75
CA LEU A 101 -1.17 -3.04 -9.90
C LEU A 101 -2.43 -2.84 -10.72
N GLU A 102 -3.47 -3.58 -10.39
CA GLU A 102 -4.82 -3.33 -10.85
C GLU A 102 -5.80 -3.46 -9.69
N GLY A 103 -6.92 -2.76 -9.77
CA GLY A 103 -7.90 -2.83 -8.71
C GLY A 103 -9.12 -1.95 -8.92
N ASP A 104 -9.94 -1.93 -7.87
CA ASP A 104 -11.07 -1.04 -7.73
C ASP A 104 -10.82 -0.11 -6.54
N VAL A 105 -11.41 1.07 -6.59
CA VAL A 105 -11.53 1.96 -5.45
C VAL A 105 -12.98 2.39 -5.31
N VAL A 106 -13.54 2.13 -4.13
CA VAL A 106 -14.89 2.59 -3.76
C VAL A 106 -14.76 3.90 -3.00
N TYR A 107 -15.47 4.92 -3.46
CA TYR A 107 -15.53 6.24 -2.87
C TYR A 107 -16.90 6.49 -2.26
N GLY A 108 -16.94 6.84 -0.98
CA GLY A 108 -18.03 7.64 -0.44
C GLY A 108 -17.76 9.11 -0.71
N LEU A 109 -18.76 9.83 -1.22
CA LEU A 109 -18.68 11.27 -1.45
C LEU A 109 -19.35 12.03 -0.31
N LYS A 110 -18.88 13.24 -0.02
CA LYS A 110 -19.49 14.12 1.00
C LYS A 110 -20.92 14.53 0.67
N THR A 111 -21.35 14.36 -0.57
CA THR A 111 -22.74 14.55 -1.02
C THR A 111 -23.65 13.38 -0.64
N GLY A 112 -23.11 12.28 -0.11
CA GLY A 112 -23.83 11.05 0.20
C GLY A 112 -23.88 10.03 -0.94
N ALA A 113 -23.38 10.38 -2.13
CA ALA A 113 -23.27 9.45 -3.25
C ALA A 113 -22.09 8.48 -3.07
N GLU A 114 -22.17 7.32 -3.71
CA GLU A 114 -21.09 6.34 -3.81
C GLU A 114 -20.64 6.18 -5.27
N ALA A 115 -19.36 5.95 -5.49
CA ALA A 115 -18.81 5.69 -6.82
C ALA A 115 -17.69 4.65 -6.74
N THR A 116 -17.65 3.73 -7.71
CA THR A 116 -16.55 2.77 -7.86
C THR A 116 -15.77 3.08 -9.12
N MET A 117 -14.45 3.06 -9.02
CA MET A 117 -13.56 3.33 -10.14
C MET A 117 -12.52 2.22 -10.27
N LYS A 118 -12.37 1.70 -11.50
CA LYS A 118 -11.28 0.80 -11.87
C LYS A 118 -10.01 1.56 -12.17
N TRP A 119 -8.89 1.02 -11.74
CA TRP A 119 -7.59 1.64 -11.95
C TRP A 119 -6.51 0.59 -12.19
N VAL A 120 -5.45 1.02 -12.87
CA VAL A 120 -4.17 0.31 -12.93
C VAL A 120 -3.07 1.27 -12.50
N ALA A 121 -2.00 0.76 -11.91
CA ALA A 121 -0.88 1.58 -11.50
C ALA A 121 0.47 0.92 -11.78
N LYS A 122 1.47 1.77 -11.99
CA LYS A 122 2.88 1.39 -12.02
C LYS A 122 3.55 2.00 -10.81
N ALA A 123 4.22 1.16 -10.02
CA ALA A 123 5.00 1.55 -8.86
C ALA A 123 6.46 1.17 -9.09
N GLU A 124 7.37 2.13 -8.92
CA GLU A 124 8.81 1.88 -8.89
C GLU A 124 9.36 2.30 -7.53
N PHE A 125 10.12 1.41 -6.93
CA PHE A 125 10.65 1.55 -5.59
C PHE A 125 12.14 1.86 -5.60
N GLU A 126 12.57 2.57 -4.57
CA GLU A 126 13.97 2.72 -4.18
C GLU A 126 14.15 2.23 -2.74
N GLY A 127 15.39 1.85 -2.40
CA GLY A 127 15.73 1.31 -1.10
C GLY A 127 15.26 -0.14 -0.90
N GLN A 128 15.57 -0.69 0.27
CA GLN A 128 15.26 -2.07 0.63
C GLN A 128 14.74 -2.16 2.06
N GLY A 129 14.04 -3.24 2.41
CA GLY A 129 13.50 -3.46 3.75
C GLY A 129 12.64 -2.29 4.25
N SER A 130 12.93 -1.80 5.46
CA SER A 130 12.24 -0.66 6.10
C SER A 130 12.44 0.68 5.40
N ASP A 131 13.49 0.82 4.60
CA ASP A 131 13.83 2.06 3.89
C ASP A 131 13.20 2.12 2.50
N ARG A 132 12.50 1.06 2.08
CA ARG A 132 11.82 0.99 0.78
C ARG A 132 10.76 2.10 0.65
N ARG A 133 10.86 2.91 -0.40
CA ARG A 133 9.93 4.01 -0.72
C ARG A 133 9.59 4.03 -2.21
N LEU A 134 8.46 4.63 -2.56
CA LEU A 134 8.07 4.91 -3.94
C LEU A 134 8.89 6.08 -4.49
N ALA A 135 9.69 5.83 -5.51
CA ALA A 135 10.33 6.88 -6.31
C ALA A 135 9.43 7.33 -7.47
N PHE A 136 8.61 6.41 -7.98
CA PHE A 136 7.63 6.69 -9.02
C PHE A 136 6.32 5.94 -8.75
N TYR A 137 5.20 6.63 -8.85
CA TYR A 137 3.87 6.01 -8.80
C TYR A 137 2.93 6.70 -9.79
N GLN A 138 2.45 5.96 -10.78
CA GLN A 138 1.48 6.45 -11.75
C GLN A 138 0.22 5.62 -11.71
N VAL A 139 -0.92 6.27 -11.55
CA VAL A 139 -2.24 5.65 -11.53
C VAL A 139 -3.02 6.09 -12.75
N PHE A 140 -3.45 5.12 -13.55
CA PHE A 140 -4.37 5.29 -14.66
C PHE A 140 -5.77 4.98 -14.17
N LEU A 141 -6.62 6.00 -14.18
CA LEU A 141 -8.01 5.91 -13.73
C LEU A 141 -8.91 5.48 -14.88
N ASN A 142 -10.12 5.00 -14.55
CA ASN A 142 -11.13 4.56 -15.51
C ASN A 142 -10.67 3.38 -16.40
N ALA A 143 -9.79 2.52 -15.89
CA ALA A 143 -9.33 1.35 -16.63
C ALA A 143 -10.51 0.44 -17.02
N GLY A 144 -10.74 0.27 -18.33
CA GLY A 144 -11.86 -0.51 -18.86
C GLY A 144 -13.20 0.23 -18.99
N SER A 145 -13.24 1.53 -18.74
CA SER A 145 -14.40 2.38 -19.03
C SER A 145 -14.37 2.77 -20.51
N LYS A 146 -15.50 2.61 -21.22
CA LYS A 146 -15.67 3.06 -22.61
C LYS A 146 -15.92 4.56 -22.69
#